data_AF-A0A2N3BL15-F1
#
_entry.id   AF-A0A2N3BL15-F1
#
_cell.length_a   1.000
_cell.length_b   1.000
_cell.length_c   1.000
_cell.angle_alpha   90.00
_cell.angle_beta   90.00
_cell.angle_gamma   90.00
#
_symmetry.space_group_name_H-M   'P 1'
#
loop_
_entity.id
_entity.type
_entity.pdbx_description
1 polymer ?
#
loop_
_entity_poly.entity_id
_entity_poly.type
_entity_poly.pdbx_seq_one_letter_code
_entity_poly.pdbx_strand_id
1 'polypeptide(L)'
;MTLTMPTAWRYGSPGAMPPAAVNAFNSLVHSIASQSESSWSIFELFKAKFNGGQSWSSSESWAISDLHGAMMSAGNNAPVFISAFWDGCAQIQTAHPEIGLPDEDIVNQILYEHEVPFEVRPPALLARHPQTPIVVQAPQKSLGQRAHELIHNSLDQADRLLLEQRPRQAVQEILWLLETVSTAFQGQESGSGTVEGKYFNEIIRALRKNNNGSALAEALGWMTKMHGFLSSPGGGGVRHGTQLAADVSPSLREAHLYCNLTRSYISYLLAELAEQS
;
A
#
# COMPACT_ATOMS: atom_id res chain seq x y z
N MET A 1 -3.85 -9.89 30.93
CA MET A 1 -2.52 -10.54 30.90
C MET A 1 -2.16 -10.74 29.43
N THR A 2 -0.95 -10.36 29.02
CA THR A 2 -0.56 -10.42 27.61
C THR A 2 -0.06 -11.80 27.20
N LEU A 3 -0.36 -12.24 25.97
CA LEU A 3 0.12 -13.54 25.50
C LEU A 3 1.63 -13.52 25.26
N THR A 4 2.32 -14.56 25.70
CA THR A 4 3.75 -14.78 25.45
C THR A 4 3.94 -15.55 24.16
N MET A 5 4.82 -15.06 23.28
CA MET A 5 5.19 -15.67 22.00
C MET A 5 6.70 -15.51 21.76
N PRO A 6 7.33 -16.35 20.92
CA PRO A 6 8.72 -16.17 20.50
C PRO A 6 8.97 -14.79 19.87
N THR A 7 10.10 -14.15 20.20
CA THR A 7 10.49 -12.85 19.63
C THR A 7 10.56 -12.88 18.10
N ALA A 8 10.96 -14.02 17.53
CA ALA A 8 11.00 -14.21 16.09
C ALA A 8 9.62 -14.06 15.42
N TRP A 9 8.52 -14.37 16.10
CA TRP A 9 7.16 -14.19 15.56
C TRP A 9 6.70 -12.74 15.62
N ARG A 10 7.21 -11.97 16.58
CA ARG A 10 6.89 -10.54 16.70
C ARG A 10 7.50 -9.73 15.55
N TYR A 11 8.68 -10.10 15.08
CA TYR A 11 9.42 -9.36 14.05
C TYR A 11 9.53 -10.07 12.70
N GLY A 12 9.35 -11.38 12.64
CA GLY A 12 9.21 -12.15 11.41
C GLY A 12 7.75 -12.54 11.25
N SER A 13 7.11 -12.13 10.14
CA SER A 13 5.72 -12.50 9.84
C SER A 13 5.64 -14.01 9.60
N PRO A 14 5.21 -14.82 10.59
CA PRO A 14 5.22 -16.28 10.48
C PRO A 14 3.96 -16.80 9.78
N GLY A 15 3.16 -15.88 9.23
CA GLY A 15 1.87 -16.11 8.62
C GLY A 15 0.99 -14.87 8.77
N ALA A 16 0.31 -14.50 7.68
CA ALA A 16 -0.77 -13.53 7.72
C ALA A 16 -2.05 -14.23 8.16
N MET A 17 -2.93 -13.49 8.81
CA MET A 17 -4.26 -13.97 9.14
C MET A 17 -5.19 -13.77 7.93
N PRO A 18 -6.00 -14.78 7.55
CA PRO A 18 -6.95 -14.63 6.47
C PRO A 18 -7.93 -13.47 6.72
N PRO A 19 -8.31 -12.69 5.69
CA PRO A 19 -9.30 -11.62 5.84
C PRO A 19 -10.62 -12.09 6.46
N ALA A 20 -11.04 -13.33 6.15
CA ALA A 20 -12.23 -13.93 6.75
C ALA A 20 -12.10 -14.10 8.28
N ALA A 21 -10.93 -14.51 8.78
CA ALA A 21 -10.66 -14.60 10.22
C ALA A 21 -10.63 -13.21 10.86
N VAL A 22 -9.99 -12.22 10.22
CA VAL A 22 -10.03 -10.83 10.69
C VAL A 22 -11.48 -10.35 10.86
N ASN A 23 -12.34 -10.64 9.89
CA ASN A 23 -13.76 -10.28 9.95
C ASN A 23 -14.50 -11.00 11.08
N ALA A 24 -14.21 -12.29 11.33
CA ALA A 24 -14.80 -13.02 12.45
C ALA A 24 -14.39 -12.41 13.82
N PHE A 25 -13.12 -12.04 13.98
CA PHE A 25 -12.66 -11.30 15.16
C PHE A 25 -13.32 -9.91 15.26
N ASN A 26 -13.51 -9.22 14.13
CA ASN A 26 -14.20 -7.93 14.13
C ASN A 26 -15.66 -8.09 14.60
N SER A 27 -16.36 -9.15 14.15
CA SER A 27 -17.69 -9.49 14.65
C SER A 27 -17.71 -9.73 16.16
N LEU A 28 -16.70 -10.41 16.72
CA LEU A 28 -16.57 -10.54 18.18
C LEU A 28 -16.41 -9.18 18.87
N VAL A 29 -15.59 -8.27 18.32
CA VAL A 29 -15.45 -6.93 18.90
C VAL A 29 -16.78 -6.17 18.88
N HIS A 30 -17.57 -6.28 17.81
CA HIS A 30 -18.92 -5.72 17.76
C HIS A 30 -19.85 -6.33 18.82
N SER A 31 -19.80 -7.65 19.03
CA SER A 31 -20.57 -8.31 20.10
C SER A 31 -20.16 -7.85 21.49
N ILE A 32 -18.86 -7.66 21.75
CA ILE A 32 -18.34 -7.11 23.01
C ILE A 32 -18.82 -5.67 23.20
N ALA A 33 -18.65 -4.82 22.17
CA ALA A 33 -19.04 -3.41 22.22
C ALA A 33 -20.53 -3.22 22.50
N SER A 34 -21.39 -4.08 21.92
CA SER A 34 -22.85 -4.01 22.10
C SER A 34 -23.35 -4.20 23.53
N GLN A 35 -22.51 -4.72 24.43
CA GLN A 35 -22.83 -4.91 25.85
C GLN A 35 -22.50 -3.67 26.71
N SER A 36 -21.69 -2.75 26.19
CA SER A 36 -21.25 -1.55 26.90
C SER A 36 -22.26 -0.42 26.76
N GLU A 37 -22.36 0.45 27.79
CA GLU A 37 -23.07 1.73 27.66
C GLU A 37 -22.42 2.64 26.61
N SER A 38 -21.12 2.45 26.34
CA SER A 38 -20.37 3.14 25.30
C SER A 38 -19.66 2.15 24.39
N SER A 39 -20.34 1.73 23.31
CA SER A 39 -19.73 0.94 22.23
C SER A 39 -18.50 1.62 21.64
N TRP A 40 -18.54 2.96 21.53
CA TRP A 40 -17.43 3.76 21.01
C TRP A 40 -16.13 3.59 21.80
N SER A 41 -16.18 3.59 23.14
CA SER A 41 -14.96 3.43 23.95
C SER A 41 -14.33 2.04 23.77
N ILE A 42 -15.15 1.01 23.56
CA ILE A 42 -14.69 -0.35 23.28
C ILE A 42 -13.99 -0.41 21.92
N PHE A 43 -14.56 0.20 20.88
CA PHE A 43 -13.92 0.26 19.55
C PHE A 43 -12.58 1.01 19.58
N GLU A 44 -12.53 2.15 20.26
CA GLU A 44 -11.29 2.94 20.44
C GLU A 44 -10.20 2.15 21.17
N LEU A 45 -10.58 1.39 22.21
CA LEU A 45 -9.66 0.54 22.96
C LEU A 45 -9.04 -0.53 22.05
N PHE A 46 -9.86 -1.29 21.31
CA PHE A 46 -9.34 -2.30 20.40
C PHE A 46 -8.49 -1.68 19.28
N LYS A 47 -8.92 -0.54 18.72
CA LYS A 47 -8.15 0.16 17.68
C LYS A 47 -6.76 0.56 18.20
N ALA A 48 -6.68 1.05 19.43
CA ALA A 48 -5.40 1.39 20.05
C ALA A 48 -4.48 0.16 20.23
N LYS A 49 -5.05 -1.02 20.51
CA LYS A 49 -4.27 -2.28 20.57
C LYS A 49 -3.70 -2.66 19.21
N PHE A 50 -4.50 -2.58 18.15
CA PHE A 50 -4.05 -2.96 16.81
C PHE A 50 -3.08 -1.95 16.18
N ASN A 51 -3.18 -0.67 16.51
CA ASN A 51 -2.26 0.38 16.02
C ASN A 51 -0.97 0.51 16.85
N GLY A 52 -0.86 -0.18 17.99
CA GLY A 52 0.31 -0.07 18.87
C GLY A 52 0.44 1.29 19.59
N GLY A 53 -0.66 2.03 19.73
CA GLY A 53 -0.67 3.37 20.33
C GLY A 53 -2.06 3.99 20.38
N GLN A 54 -2.24 5.02 21.21
CA GLN A 54 -3.51 5.72 21.34
C GLN A 54 -3.74 6.68 20.16
N SER A 55 -4.89 6.54 19.51
CA SER A 55 -5.42 7.46 18.50
C SER A 55 -6.94 7.48 18.66
N TRP A 56 -7.55 8.67 18.74
CA TRP A 56 -8.98 8.85 18.98
C TRP A 56 -9.69 9.27 17.69
N SER A 57 -10.77 8.59 17.30
CA SER A 57 -11.59 9.01 16.14
C SER A 57 -12.63 10.05 16.58
N SER A 58 -13.03 10.93 15.67
CA SER A 58 -13.97 12.01 15.95
C SER A 58 -15.43 11.56 16.11
N SER A 59 -15.76 10.31 15.78
CA SER A 59 -17.08 9.70 15.98
C SER A 59 -16.98 8.17 16.02
N GLU A 60 -18.06 7.53 16.48
CA GLU A 60 -18.18 6.07 16.54
C GLU A 60 -18.12 5.38 15.17
N SER A 61 -18.77 5.95 14.15
CA SER A 61 -18.72 5.41 12.79
C SER A 61 -17.30 5.41 12.20
N TRP A 62 -16.50 6.45 12.48
CA TRP A 62 -15.08 6.48 12.14
C TRP A 62 -14.28 5.48 12.97
N ALA A 63 -14.56 5.35 14.27
CA ALA A 63 -13.89 4.37 15.12
C ALA A 63 -14.07 2.92 14.61
N ILE A 64 -15.26 2.57 14.11
CA ILE A 64 -15.54 1.24 13.53
C ILE A 64 -14.73 1.03 12.24
N SER A 65 -14.77 1.99 11.31
CA SER A 65 -14.05 1.87 10.03
C SER A 65 -12.53 1.85 10.25
N ASP A 66 -12.02 2.70 11.13
CA ASP A 66 -10.60 2.80 11.45
C ASP A 66 -10.12 1.54 12.19
N LEU A 67 -10.95 0.97 13.07
CA LEU A 67 -10.68 -0.31 13.72
C LEU A 67 -10.53 -1.42 12.69
N HIS A 68 -11.47 -1.55 11.75
CA HIS A 68 -11.40 -2.61 10.73
C HIS A 68 -10.13 -2.47 9.88
N GLY A 69 -9.77 -1.25 9.47
CA GLY A 69 -8.50 -0.98 8.79
C GLY A 69 -7.26 -1.36 9.63
N ALA A 70 -7.26 -1.01 10.92
CA ALA A 70 -6.19 -1.38 11.85
C ALA A 70 -6.07 -2.90 12.03
N MET A 71 -7.21 -3.59 12.15
CA MET A 71 -7.28 -5.05 12.25
C MET A 71 -6.74 -5.73 10.99
N MET A 72 -7.10 -5.24 9.80
CA MET A 72 -6.58 -5.75 8.52
C MET A 72 -5.06 -5.54 8.41
N SER A 73 -4.56 -4.37 8.84
CA SER A 73 -3.12 -4.07 8.85
C SER A 73 -2.36 -4.98 9.82
N ALA A 74 -2.85 -5.13 11.05
CA ALA A 74 -2.28 -6.02 12.06
C ALA A 74 -2.35 -7.50 11.63
N GLY A 75 -3.36 -7.86 10.84
CA GLY A 75 -3.54 -9.19 10.26
C GLY A 75 -2.36 -9.65 9.40
N ASN A 76 -1.49 -8.76 8.92
CA ASN A 76 -0.24 -9.14 8.23
C ASN A 76 0.73 -9.96 9.11
N ASN A 77 0.52 -10.01 10.42
CA ASN A 77 1.24 -10.86 11.36
C ASN A 77 0.24 -11.49 12.35
N ALA A 78 -0.17 -12.74 12.09
CA ALA A 78 -1.21 -13.41 12.86
C ALA A 78 -0.92 -13.49 14.37
N PRO A 79 0.29 -13.87 14.85
CA PRO A 79 0.60 -13.83 16.29
C PRO A 79 0.45 -12.47 16.94
N VAL A 80 0.89 -11.40 16.27
CA VAL A 80 0.77 -10.04 16.78
C VAL A 80 -0.69 -9.62 16.85
N PHE A 81 -1.48 -9.96 15.83
CA PHE A 81 -2.93 -9.74 15.85
C PHE A 81 -3.59 -10.45 17.04
N ILE A 82 -3.35 -11.75 17.21
CA ILE A 82 -4.00 -12.57 18.25
C ILE A 82 -3.66 -12.01 19.63
N SER A 83 -2.40 -11.63 19.84
CA SER A 83 -1.97 -10.98 21.08
C SER A 83 -2.65 -9.62 21.28
N ALA A 84 -2.77 -8.79 20.25
CA ALA A 84 -3.43 -7.48 20.37
C ALA A 84 -4.91 -7.62 20.75
N PHE A 85 -5.62 -8.59 20.15
CA PHE A 85 -7.01 -8.91 20.49
C PHE A 85 -7.11 -9.38 21.95
N TRP A 86 -6.30 -10.34 22.36
CA TRP A 86 -6.32 -10.88 23.72
C TRP A 86 -5.98 -9.82 24.78
N ASP A 87 -5.02 -8.95 24.48
CA ASP A 87 -4.68 -7.80 25.31
C ASP A 87 -5.85 -6.81 25.43
N GLY A 88 -6.62 -6.64 24.36
CA GLY A 88 -7.86 -5.87 24.36
C GLY A 88 -8.91 -6.45 25.31
N CYS A 89 -9.21 -7.75 25.18
CA CYS A 89 -10.12 -8.46 26.07
C CYS A 89 -9.66 -8.36 27.54
N ALA A 90 -8.38 -8.59 27.82
CA ALA A 90 -7.87 -8.50 29.19
C ALA A 90 -7.97 -7.10 29.79
N GLN A 91 -7.81 -6.05 28.97
CA GLN A 91 -7.99 -4.67 29.44
C GLN A 91 -9.46 -4.36 29.70
N ILE A 92 -10.38 -4.84 28.84
CA ILE A 92 -11.83 -4.72 29.07
C ILE A 92 -12.23 -5.45 30.35
N GLN A 93 -11.75 -6.67 30.57
CA GLN A 93 -12.04 -7.43 31.80
C GLN A 93 -11.68 -6.66 33.08
N THR A 94 -10.63 -5.84 33.01
CA THR A 94 -10.16 -5.02 34.14
C THR A 94 -10.99 -3.74 34.30
N ALA A 95 -11.36 -3.09 33.20
CA ALA A 95 -12.08 -1.81 33.21
C ALA A 95 -13.60 -1.98 33.35
N HIS A 96 -14.14 -3.08 32.84
CA HIS A 96 -15.56 -3.39 32.65
C HIS A 96 -15.83 -4.87 32.94
N PRO A 97 -15.75 -5.30 34.22
CA PRO A 97 -15.95 -6.71 34.60
C PRO A 97 -17.36 -7.24 34.30
N GLU A 98 -18.33 -6.35 34.05
CA GLU A 98 -19.70 -6.66 33.65
C GLU A 98 -19.84 -7.13 32.19
N ILE A 99 -18.86 -6.84 31.32
CA ILE A 99 -18.90 -7.19 29.90
C ILE A 99 -18.48 -8.66 29.71
N GLY A 100 -19.32 -9.45 29.06
CA GLY A 100 -18.99 -10.82 28.67
C GLY A 100 -17.94 -10.83 27.56
N LEU A 101 -16.85 -11.56 27.80
CA LEU A 101 -15.72 -11.70 26.87
C LEU A 101 -15.61 -13.14 26.33
N PRO A 102 -15.12 -13.31 25.10
CA PRO A 102 -14.83 -14.65 24.57
C PRO A 102 -13.69 -15.30 25.37
N ASP A 103 -13.85 -16.58 25.67
CA ASP A 103 -12.80 -17.42 26.25
C ASP A 103 -11.84 -17.95 25.17
N GLU A 104 -10.82 -18.69 25.61
CA GLU A 104 -9.87 -19.33 24.70
C GLU A 104 -10.55 -20.30 23.72
N ASP A 105 -11.65 -20.94 24.08
CA ASP A 105 -12.35 -21.90 23.22
C ASP A 105 -13.01 -21.20 22.04
N ILE A 106 -13.69 -20.07 22.27
CA ILE A 106 -14.27 -19.25 21.19
C ILE A 106 -13.18 -18.72 20.27
N VAL A 107 -12.08 -18.22 20.83
CA VAL A 107 -10.96 -17.71 20.05
C VAL A 107 -10.33 -18.82 19.22
N ASN A 108 -10.05 -19.98 19.83
CA ASN A 108 -9.46 -21.13 19.16
C ASN A 108 -10.40 -21.75 18.11
N GLN A 109 -11.72 -21.66 18.29
CA GLN A 109 -12.69 -22.08 17.29
C GLN A 109 -12.56 -21.24 16.01
N ILE A 110 -12.47 -19.91 16.13
CA ILE A 110 -12.25 -19.02 14.97
C ILE A 110 -10.91 -19.34 14.30
N LEU A 111 -9.85 -19.52 15.08
CA LEU A 111 -8.54 -19.87 14.54
C LEU A 111 -8.58 -21.21 13.78
N TYR A 112 -9.31 -22.19 14.32
CA TYR A 112 -9.49 -23.50 13.69
C TYR A 112 -10.31 -23.43 12.40
N GLU A 113 -11.48 -22.77 12.42
CA GLU A 113 -12.39 -22.64 11.27
C GLU A 113 -11.74 -21.92 10.07
N HIS A 114 -10.80 -21.02 10.35
CA HIS A 114 -10.06 -20.28 9.33
C HIS A 114 -8.63 -20.79 9.10
N GLU A 115 -8.31 -22.00 9.56
CA GLU A 115 -7.03 -22.68 9.30
C GLU A 115 -5.80 -21.86 9.74
N VAL A 116 -5.95 -21.06 10.81
CA VAL A 116 -4.86 -20.27 11.39
C VAL A 116 -4.04 -21.19 12.31
N PRO A 117 -2.73 -21.39 12.07
CA PRO A 117 -1.92 -22.43 12.72
C PRO A 117 -1.43 -22.01 14.12
N PHE A 118 -2.30 -21.36 14.91
CA PHE A 118 -2.01 -20.92 16.26
C PHE A 118 -3.09 -21.39 17.24
N GLU A 119 -2.71 -21.55 18.51
CA GLU A 119 -3.60 -21.90 19.60
C GLU A 119 -3.32 -20.99 20.80
N VAL A 120 -4.37 -20.34 21.27
CA VAL A 120 -4.35 -19.53 22.49
C VAL A 120 -4.49 -20.47 23.67
N ARG A 121 -3.43 -20.53 24.50
CA ARG A 121 -3.40 -21.27 25.75
C ARG A 121 -2.75 -20.38 26.82
N PRO A 122 -3.50 -19.43 27.40
CA PRO A 122 -2.93 -18.41 28.27
C PRO A 122 -2.05 -19.01 29.38
N PRO A 123 -0.86 -18.43 29.64
CA PRO A 123 -0.36 -17.18 29.07
C PRO A 123 0.31 -17.32 27.70
N ALA A 124 0.37 -18.51 27.09
CA ALA A 124 1.13 -18.77 25.88
C ALA A 124 0.27 -18.72 24.60
N LEU A 125 0.89 -18.28 23.51
CA LEU A 125 0.43 -18.54 22.15
C LEU A 125 1.30 -19.65 21.56
N LEU A 126 0.67 -20.76 21.17
CA LEU A 126 1.35 -21.95 20.64
C LEU A 126 1.12 -22.07 19.14
N ALA A 127 2.03 -22.72 18.41
CA ALA A 127 1.79 -23.10 17.02
C ALA A 127 1.08 -24.45 16.97
N ARG A 128 -0.04 -24.54 16.24
CA ARG A 128 -0.70 -25.81 15.94
C ARG A 128 -0.02 -26.45 14.75
N HIS A 129 0.54 -27.65 14.96
CA HIS A 129 1.42 -28.35 14.03
C HIS A 129 2.71 -27.56 13.75
N PRO A 130 3.73 -27.63 14.61
CA PRO A 130 5.07 -27.16 14.28
C PRO A 130 5.66 -28.07 13.19
N GLN A 131 5.13 -27.99 11.98
CA GLN A 131 5.86 -28.45 10.82
C GLN A 131 7.08 -27.54 10.74
N THR A 132 8.27 -28.12 10.90
CA THR A 132 9.53 -27.49 10.54
C THR A 132 9.29 -26.76 9.24
N PRO A 133 9.42 -25.41 9.18
CA PRO A 133 9.11 -24.68 7.97
C PRO A 133 9.96 -25.27 6.86
N ILE A 134 9.32 -25.99 5.93
CA ILE A 134 9.88 -26.09 4.60
C ILE A 134 9.93 -24.65 4.17
N VAL A 135 11.12 -24.14 3.84
CA VAL A 135 11.27 -22.80 3.27
C VAL A 135 10.54 -22.83 1.94
N VAL A 136 9.23 -22.61 1.98
CA VAL A 136 8.43 -22.25 0.83
C VAL A 136 8.95 -20.86 0.53
N GLN A 137 9.77 -20.75 -0.52
CA GLN A 137 10.07 -19.46 -1.09
C GLN A 137 8.71 -18.81 -1.33
N ALA A 138 8.38 -17.76 -0.57
CA ALA A 138 7.15 -17.00 -0.74
C ALA A 138 6.97 -16.83 -2.26
N PRO A 139 5.80 -17.19 -2.84
CA PRO A 139 5.61 -17.20 -4.28
C PRO A 139 6.21 -15.91 -4.82
N GLN A 140 7.26 -16.06 -5.62
CA GLN A 140 8.03 -14.91 -6.07
C GLN A 140 7.02 -13.96 -6.71
N LYS A 141 6.82 -12.76 -6.12
CA LYS A 141 5.81 -11.81 -6.61
C LYS A 141 5.88 -11.77 -8.12
N SER A 142 4.73 -11.95 -8.77
CA SER A 142 4.71 -11.96 -10.23
C SER A 142 5.29 -10.65 -10.75
N LEU A 143 5.80 -10.65 -11.99
CA LEU A 143 6.36 -9.43 -12.58
C LEU A 143 5.35 -8.27 -12.53
N GLY A 144 4.06 -8.56 -12.79
CA GLY A 144 2.97 -7.58 -12.70
C GLY A 144 2.76 -7.04 -11.28
N GLN A 145 2.80 -7.89 -10.26
CA GLN A 145 2.69 -7.45 -8.85
C GLN A 145 3.86 -6.54 -8.46
N ARG A 146 5.09 -6.89 -8.87
CA ARG A 146 6.28 -6.05 -8.63
C ARG A 146 6.20 -4.71 -9.35
N ALA A 147 5.70 -4.70 -10.58
CA ALA A 147 5.52 -3.48 -11.36
C ALA A 147 4.46 -2.56 -10.72
N HIS A 148 3.33 -3.13 -10.29
CA HIS A 148 2.27 -2.39 -9.60
C HIS A 148 2.78 -1.75 -8.30
N GLU A 149 3.50 -2.51 -7.48
CA GLU A 149 4.12 -1.98 -6.25
C GLU A 149 5.14 -0.88 -6.53
N LEU A 150 5.98 -1.04 -7.57
CA LEU A 150 6.95 -0.01 -7.96
C LEU A 150 6.26 1.30 -8.32
N ILE A 151 5.19 1.23 -9.12
CA ILE A 151 4.42 2.42 -9.53
C ILE A 151 3.82 3.11 -8.30
N HIS A 152 3.13 2.38 -7.43
CA HIS A 152 2.50 2.96 -6.25
C HIS A 152 3.53 3.55 -5.27
N ASN A 153 4.62 2.82 -5.00
CA ASN A 153 5.68 3.31 -4.11
C ASN A 153 6.32 4.60 -4.63
N SER A 154 6.52 4.72 -5.94
CA SER A 154 7.12 5.92 -6.54
C SER A 154 6.17 7.13 -6.53
N LEU A 155 4.87 6.91 -6.76
CA LEU A 155 3.85 7.95 -6.61
C LEU A 155 3.78 8.47 -5.17
N ASP A 156 3.74 7.56 -4.19
CA ASP A 156 3.72 7.91 -2.76
C ASP A 156 5.01 8.64 -2.34
N GLN A 157 6.15 8.22 -2.88
CA GLN A 157 7.43 8.85 -2.61
C GLN A 157 7.48 10.29 -3.12
N ALA A 158 6.94 10.57 -4.31
CA ALA A 158 6.83 11.93 -4.83
C ALA A 158 5.97 12.82 -3.91
N ASP A 159 4.85 12.31 -3.39
CA ASP A 159 3.99 13.06 -2.46
C ASP A 159 4.68 13.32 -1.11
N ARG A 160 5.38 12.33 -0.56
CA ARG A 160 6.20 12.53 0.65
C ARG A 160 7.25 13.60 0.45
N LEU A 161 7.95 13.60 -0.69
CA LEU A 161 8.96 14.60 -1.02
C LEU A 161 8.36 16.01 -1.13
N LEU A 162 7.13 16.17 -1.64
CA LEU A 162 6.43 17.45 -1.64
C LEU A 162 6.09 17.92 -0.22
N LEU A 163 5.58 17.03 0.63
CA LEU A 163 5.27 17.32 2.03
C LEU A 163 6.52 17.71 2.84
N GLU A 164 7.64 17.05 2.57
CA GLU A 164 8.96 17.34 3.15
C GLU A 164 9.60 18.63 2.59
N GLN A 165 8.91 19.36 1.71
CA GLN A 165 9.43 20.57 1.03
C GLN A 165 10.71 20.30 0.22
N ARG A 166 10.77 19.15 -0.46
CA ARG A 166 11.87 18.69 -1.32
C ARG A 166 11.45 18.71 -2.80
N PRO A 167 11.14 19.89 -3.38
CA PRO A 167 10.47 20.02 -4.67
C PRO A 167 11.26 19.42 -5.83
N ARG A 168 12.59 19.62 -5.86
CA ARG A 168 13.46 19.07 -6.91
C ARG A 168 13.38 17.54 -6.94
N GLN A 169 13.42 16.91 -5.78
CA GLN A 169 13.44 15.45 -5.65
C GLN A 169 12.08 14.84 -5.99
N ALA A 170 10.98 15.49 -5.60
CA ALA A 170 9.64 15.05 -5.97
C ALA A 170 9.45 15.03 -7.51
N VAL A 171 9.94 16.06 -8.20
CA VAL A 171 9.86 16.13 -9.66
C VAL A 171 10.80 15.11 -10.33
N GLN A 172 11.97 14.85 -9.76
CA GLN A 172 12.88 13.81 -10.28
C GLN A 172 12.25 12.40 -10.15
N GLU A 173 11.62 12.10 -9.00
CA GLU A 173 10.96 10.82 -8.75
C GLU A 173 9.84 10.56 -9.76
N ILE A 174 8.95 11.54 -9.97
CA ILE A 174 7.80 11.37 -10.86
C ILE A 174 8.20 11.34 -12.34
N LEU A 175 9.26 12.06 -12.74
CA LEU A 175 9.83 11.96 -14.09
C LEU A 175 10.49 10.61 -14.32
N TRP A 176 11.20 10.07 -13.32
CA TRP A 176 11.75 8.72 -13.39
C TRP A 176 10.66 7.67 -13.60
N LEU A 177 9.55 7.81 -12.88
CA LEU A 177 8.42 6.92 -13.03
C LEU A 177 7.78 7.03 -14.42
N LEU A 178 7.61 8.25 -14.94
CA LEU A 178 7.08 8.48 -16.30
C LEU A 178 7.95 7.78 -17.36
N GLU A 179 9.28 7.92 -17.26
CA GLU A 179 10.20 7.23 -18.16
C GLU A 179 10.06 5.71 -18.05
N THR A 180 9.99 5.19 -16.81
CA THR A 180 9.84 3.76 -16.53
C THR A 180 8.56 3.19 -17.13
N VAL A 181 7.41 3.83 -16.91
CA VAL A 181 6.11 3.40 -17.46
C VAL A 181 6.13 3.46 -18.99
N SER A 182 6.77 4.46 -19.58
CA SER A 182 6.86 4.58 -21.04
C SER A 182 7.62 3.40 -21.67
N THR A 183 8.59 2.80 -20.98
CA THR A 183 9.31 1.62 -21.51
C THR A 183 8.42 0.40 -21.70
N ALA A 184 7.26 0.32 -21.05
CA ALA A 184 6.31 -0.79 -21.24
C ALA A 184 5.72 -0.85 -22.66
N PHE A 185 5.77 0.26 -23.40
CA PHE A 185 5.33 0.34 -24.79
C PHE A 185 6.41 -0.09 -25.79
N GLN A 186 7.64 -0.37 -25.35
CA GLN A 186 8.70 -0.82 -26.22
C GLN A 186 8.36 -2.19 -26.81
N GLY A 187 8.51 -2.34 -28.12
CA GLY A 187 8.21 -3.57 -28.84
C GLY A 187 6.73 -3.79 -29.13
N GLN A 188 5.83 -2.88 -28.73
CA GLN A 188 4.43 -2.97 -29.14
C GLN A 188 4.28 -2.71 -30.64
N GLU A 189 3.50 -3.58 -31.29
CA GLU A 189 3.05 -3.39 -32.66
C GLU A 189 1.80 -2.53 -32.66
N SER A 190 1.82 -1.44 -33.42
CA SER A 190 0.61 -0.67 -33.74
C SER A 190 0.42 -0.69 -35.24
N GLY A 191 -0.79 -0.45 -35.75
CA GLY A 191 -1.16 -0.64 -37.17
C GLY A 191 -0.37 0.16 -38.21
N SER A 192 0.60 0.97 -37.79
CA SER A 192 1.53 1.73 -38.64
C SER A 192 3.03 1.48 -38.35
N GLY A 193 3.38 0.56 -37.44
CA GLY A 193 4.75 0.10 -37.14
C GLY A 193 5.02 -0.28 -35.66
N THR A 194 6.18 -0.88 -35.41
CA THR A 194 6.66 -1.31 -34.08
C THR A 194 7.41 -0.18 -33.36
N VAL A 195 7.23 -0.08 -32.03
CA VAL A 195 7.97 0.88 -31.18
C VAL A 195 9.37 0.33 -30.85
N GLU A 196 10.39 0.72 -31.60
CA GLU A 196 11.76 0.18 -31.45
C GLU A 196 12.70 0.99 -30.53
N GLY A 197 12.29 2.20 -30.13
CA GLY A 197 13.10 3.10 -29.30
C GLY A 197 13.40 2.57 -27.91
N LYS A 198 14.60 2.86 -27.37
CA LYS A 198 15.00 2.46 -26.01
C LYS A 198 14.83 3.58 -24.98
N TYR A 199 14.77 4.82 -25.46
CA TYR A 199 14.71 6.00 -24.61
C TYR A 199 13.32 6.64 -24.68
N PHE A 200 12.90 7.30 -23.59
CA PHE A 200 11.60 7.98 -23.47
C PHE A 200 11.23 8.78 -24.73
N ASN A 201 12.10 9.69 -25.18
CA ASN A 201 11.82 10.53 -26.34
C ASN A 201 11.65 9.76 -27.66
N GLU A 202 12.27 8.59 -27.81
CA GLU A 202 12.11 7.74 -29.00
C GLU A 202 10.78 6.99 -28.94
N ILE A 203 10.46 6.42 -27.77
CA ILE A 203 9.21 5.69 -27.52
C ILE A 203 8.01 6.62 -27.71
N ILE A 204 8.03 7.79 -27.06
CA ILE A 204 6.95 8.78 -27.15
C ILE A 204 6.78 9.30 -28.57
N ARG A 205 7.87 9.48 -29.32
CA ARG A 205 7.81 9.88 -30.74
C ARG A 205 7.17 8.80 -31.61
N ALA A 206 7.55 7.53 -31.41
CA ALA A 206 6.98 6.41 -32.14
C ALA A 206 5.48 6.24 -31.82
N LEU A 207 5.11 6.23 -30.53
CA LEU A 207 3.72 6.17 -30.09
C LEU A 207 2.88 7.32 -30.65
N ARG A 208 3.42 8.53 -30.67
CA ARG A 208 2.72 9.70 -31.21
C ARG A 208 2.47 9.56 -32.71
N LYS A 209 3.49 9.12 -33.48
CA LYS A 209 3.37 8.87 -34.91
C LYS A 209 2.31 7.80 -35.20
N ASN A 210 2.29 6.75 -34.38
CA ASN A 210 1.37 5.62 -34.56
C ASN A 210 -0.09 5.98 -34.22
N ASN A 211 -0.31 7.03 -33.43
CA ASN A 211 -1.62 7.46 -32.97
C ASN A 211 -1.99 8.86 -33.49
N ASN A 212 -1.45 9.27 -34.65
CA ASN A 212 -1.65 10.61 -35.22
C ASN A 212 -3.14 11.01 -35.27
N GLY A 213 -3.45 12.22 -34.80
CA GLY A 213 -4.82 12.76 -34.79
C GLY A 213 -5.69 12.31 -33.60
N SER A 214 -5.16 11.49 -32.68
CA SER A 214 -5.86 11.09 -31.46
C SER A 214 -5.57 11.99 -30.26
N ALA A 215 -6.38 11.86 -29.21
CA ALA A 215 -6.10 12.47 -27.90
C ALA A 215 -4.77 11.97 -27.30
N LEU A 216 -4.43 10.69 -27.53
CA LEU A 216 -3.15 10.12 -27.10
C LEU A 216 -1.96 10.84 -27.75
N ALA A 217 -2.02 11.13 -29.06
CA ALA A 217 -0.94 11.86 -29.73
C ALA A 217 -0.75 13.30 -29.21
N GLU A 218 -1.83 13.97 -28.78
CA GLU A 218 -1.74 15.28 -28.14
C GLU A 218 -1.16 15.19 -26.73
N ALA A 219 -1.63 14.23 -25.93
CA ALA A 219 -1.12 13.99 -24.58
C ALA A 219 0.39 13.69 -24.59
N LEU A 220 0.85 12.81 -25.49
CA LEU A 220 2.27 12.51 -25.72
C LEU A 220 3.06 13.76 -26.16
N GLY A 221 2.43 14.66 -26.91
CA GLY A 221 3.00 15.95 -27.29
C GLY A 221 3.22 16.88 -26.09
N TRP A 222 2.25 16.97 -25.18
CA TRP A 222 2.40 17.76 -23.94
C TRP A 222 3.43 17.15 -23.00
N MET A 223 3.43 15.83 -22.84
CA MET A 223 4.45 15.10 -22.08
C MET A 223 5.86 15.40 -22.58
N THR A 224 6.08 15.35 -23.90
CA THR A 224 7.38 15.64 -24.52
C THR A 224 7.84 17.08 -24.23
N LYS A 225 6.93 18.05 -24.32
CA LYS A 225 7.25 19.46 -24.04
C LYS A 225 7.65 19.66 -22.58
N MET A 226 6.88 19.09 -21.66
CA MET A 226 7.14 19.20 -20.22
C MET A 226 8.45 18.50 -19.85
N HIS A 227 8.66 17.25 -20.28
CA HIS A 227 9.88 16.50 -20.04
C HIS A 227 11.10 17.23 -20.61
N GLY A 228 11.00 17.73 -21.85
CA GLY A 228 12.07 18.50 -22.50
C GLY A 228 12.43 19.78 -21.75
N PHE A 229 11.43 20.55 -21.29
CA PHE A 229 11.64 21.75 -20.49
C PHE A 229 12.36 21.45 -19.18
N LEU A 230 11.91 20.42 -18.44
CA LEU A 230 12.48 20.03 -17.15
C LEU A 230 13.89 19.43 -17.27
N SER A 231 14.19 18.80 -18.40
CA SER A 231 15.47 18.16 -18.67
C SER A 231 16.52 19.11 -19.27
N SER A 232 16.09 20.15 -20.01
CA SER A 232 16.98 21.16 -20.61
C SER A 232 16.20 22.44 -21.02
N PRO A 233 16.06 23.44 -20.12
CA PRO A 233 15.29 24.67 -20.39
C PRO A 233 15.80 25.51 -21.57
N GLY A 234 17.10 25.47 -21.85
CA GLY A 234 17.76 26.28 -22.90
C GLY A 234 17.81 25.65 -24.29
N GLY A 235 17.15 24.50 -24.52
CA GLY A 235 17.11 23.83 -25.84
C GLY A 235 18.42 23.16 -26.30
N GLY A 236 19.42 23.05 -25.43
CA GLY A 236 20.73 22.46 -25.73
C GLY A 236 20.80 20.96 -25.45
N GLY A 237 20.17 20.15 -26.30
CA GLY A 237 20.40 18.70 -26.37
C GLY A 237 19.80 17.88 -25.21
N VAL A 238 19.33 16.68 -25.56
CA VAL A 238 18.77 15.71 -24.61
C VAL A 238 19.88 15.26 -23.65
N ARG A 239 19.78 15.66 -22.37
CA ARG A 239 20.50 15.00 -21.30
C ARG A 239 19.73 13.74 -20.95
N HIS A 240 20.39 12.59 -21.11
CA HIS A 240 19.82 11.32 -20.69
C HIS A 240 19.74 11.27 -19.17
N GLY A 241 18.61 10.81 -18.65
CA GLY A 241 18.43 10.48 -17.25
C GLY A 241 17.49 11.40 -16.50
N THR A 242 16.99 10.87 -15.40
CA THR A 242 15.91 11.39 -14.55
C THR A 242 16.33 12.59 -13.69
N GLN A 243 17.40 13.25 -14.12
CA GLN A 243 18.00 14.38 -13.45
C GLN A 243 17.50 15.67 -14.10
N LEU A 244 16.78 16.47 -13.33
CA LEU A 244 16.52 17.86 -13.67
C LEU A 244 17.82 18.58 -14.01
N ALA A 245 17.78 19.47 -15.01
CA ALA A 245 18.92 20.30 -15.35
C ALA A 245 19.43 21.07 -14.12
N ALA A 246 20.73 21.34 -14.04
CA ALA A 246 21.35 21.93 -12.85
C ALA A 246 20.73 23.29 -12.48
N ASP A 247 20.33 24.06 -13.50
CA ASP A 247 19.66 25.35 -13.46
C ASP A 247 18.15 25.27 -13.18
N VAL A 248 17.54 24.08 -13.22
CA VAL A 248 16.12 23.87 -12.90
C VAL A 248 15.96 23.67 -11.39
N SER A 249 15.47 24.70 -10.71
CA SER A 249 15.13 24.66 -9.29
C SER A 249 13.65 25.03 -9.10
N PRO A 250 12.72 24.07 -9.28
CA PRO A 250 11.29 24.35 -9.19
C PRO A 250 10.93 24.79 -7.78
N SER A 251 10.12 25.85 -7.68
CA SER A 251 9.44 26.20 -6.44
C SER A 251 8.49 25.08 -6.02
N LEU A 252 8.03 25.10 -4.76
CA LEU A 252 7.06 24.10 -4.27
C LEU A 252 5.77 24.08 -5.11
N ARG A 253 5.27 25.25 -5.52
CA ARG A 253 4.05 25.36 -6.35
C ARG A 253 4.26 24.78 -7.75
N GLU A 254 5.42 25.04 -8.36
CA GLU A 254 5.79 24.46 -9.65
C GLU A 254 5.98 22.95 -9.56
N ALA A 255 6.61 22.46 -8.48
CA ALA A 255 6.75 21.03 -8.23
C ALA A 255 5.39 20.33 -8.10
N HIS A 256 4.43 20.91 -7.37
CA HIS A 256 3.05 20.40 -7.33
C HIS A 256 2.41 20.35 -8.72
N LEU A 257 2.58 21.40 -9.54
CA LEU A 257 2.07 21.42 -10.92
C LEU A 257 2.68 20.28 -11.75
N TYR A 258 4.02 20.16 -11.76
CA TYR A 258 4.72 19.14 -12.53
C TYR A 258 4.38 17.73 -12.07
N CYS A 259 4.33 17.47 -10.77
CA CYS A 259 3.95 16.17 -10.22
C CYS A 259 2.50 15.81 -10.59
N ASN A 260 1.55 16.75 -10.51
CA ASN A 260 0.16 16.49 -10.85
C ASN A 260 -0.03 16.22 -12.35
N LEU A 261 0.60 17.02 -13.22
CA LEU A 261 0.56 16.77 -14.67
C LEU A 261 1.18 15.41 -15.02
N THR A 262 2.35 15.12 -14.46
CA THR A 262 3.05 13.85 -14.70
C THR A 262 2.25 12.65 -14.20
N ARG A 263 1.61 12.76 -13.04
CA ARG A 263 0.70 11.72 -12.51
C ARG A 263 -0.47 11.47 -13.46
N SER A 264 -1.12 12.53 -13.94
CA SER A 264 -2.21 12.40 -14.92
C SER A 264 -1.76 11.70 -16.21
N TYR A 265 -0.55 12.02 -16.68
CA TYR A 265 0.05 11.36 -17.84
C TYR A 265 0.33 9.87 -17.60
N ILE A 266 0.89 9.51 -16.45
CA ILE A 266 1.14 8.13 -16.07
C ILE A 266 -0.17 7.34 -16.00
N SER A 267 -1.19 7.88 -15.31
CA SER A 267 -2.49 7.22 -15.22
C SER A 267 -3.12 7.01 -16.59
N TYR A 268 -3.01 7.98 -17.48
CA TYR A 268 -3.52 7.87 -18.85
C TYR A 268 -2.77 6.80 -19.66
N LEU A 269 -1.42 6.77 -19.58
CA LEU A 269 -0.62 5.73 -20.25
C LEU A 269 -0.92 4.32 -19.72
N LEU A 270 -1.14 4.16 -18.42
CA LEU A 270 -1.51 2.86 -17.83
C LEU A 270 -2.90 2.39 -18.30
N ALA A 271 -3.85 3.32 -18.48
CA ALA A 271 -5.15 3.00 -19.04
C ALA A 271 -5.04 2.56 -20.51
N GLU A 272 -4.25 3.27 -21.33
CA GLU A 272 -3.99 2.90 -22.73
C GLU A 272 -3.31 1.52 -22.85
N LEU A 273 -2.40 1.17 -21.93
CA LEU A 273 -1.80 -0.17 -21.89
C LEU A 273 -2.84 -1.25 -21.58
N ALA A 274 -3.78 -0.98 -20.67
CA ALA A 274 -4.80 -1.93 -20.27
C ALA A 274 -5.86 -2.17 -21.37
N GLU A 275 -6.13 -1.18 -22.23
CA GLU A 275 -7.03 -1.35 -23.38
C GLU A 275 -6.39 -2.14 -24.53
N GLN A 276 -5.05 -2.22 -24.56
CA GLN A 276 -4.28 -2.89 -25.63
C GLN A 276 -3.82 -4.31 -25.27
N SER A 277 -4.01 -4.75 -24.02
CA SER A 277 -3.65 -6.08 -23.51
C SER A 277 -4.82 -7.05 -23.51
#